data_AF-A0AA41KA73-F1
#
_entry.id   AF-A0AA41KA73-F1
#
_cell.length_a   1.000
_cell.length_b   1.000
_cell.length_c   1.000
_cell.angle_alpha   90.00
_cell.angle_beta   90.00
_cell.angle_gamma   90.00
#
_symmetry.space_group_name_H-M   'P 1'
#
loop_
_entity.id
_entity.type
_entity.pdbx_description
1 polymer ?
#
loop_
_entity_poly.entity_id
_entity_poly.type
_entity_poly.pdbx_seq_one_letter_code
_entity_poly.pdbx_strand_id
1 'polypeptide(L)'
;MRVQISSGQGPAECELAVGLLFKQLQRERMDIRLIQSVRGRNAGGYSSILFETEEDVRELEGSVLWVCKSPFRPEHKRKNWYIDVSMLEQLPDVAEDMQLCFKTFRSGGKGGQHVNKVETGVRVIHIPTGISVVSTEARSQHMNKKLAINRLCDILSEKNLENRQKEKELAWLEHTRLERGNPVRIYEGMKFIRRK
;
A
#
# COMPACT_ATOMS: atom_id res chain seq x y z
N MET A 1 4.63 -10.07 3.25
CA MET A 1 3.20 -9.94 2.85
C MET A 1 2.56 -8.81 3.64
N ARG A 2 1.73 -7.97 3.01
CA ARG A 2 0.92 -6.97 3.71
C ARG A 2 -0.46 -7.53 4.01
N VAL A 3 -0.90 -7.34 5.25
CA VAL A 3 -2.17 -7.85 5.76
C VAL A 3 -2.94 -6.73 6.42
N GLN A 4 -4.22 -6.61 6.08
CA GLN A 4 -5.14 -5.66 6.67
C GLN A 4 -6.17 -6.39 7.52
N ILE A 5 -6.30 -6.00 8.78
CA ILE A 5 -7.42 -6.38 9.64
C ILE A 5 -8.39 -5.21 9.70
N SER A 6 -9.65 -5.45 9.37
CA SER A 6 -10.67 -4.43 9.21
C SER A 6 -11.91 -4.72 10.05
N SER A 7 -12.42 -3.71 10.76
CA SER A 7 -13.75 -3.78 11.39
C SER A 7 -14.89 -3.57 10.39
N GLY A 8 -14.56 -3.17 9.16
CA GLY A 8 -15.46 -2.53 8.21
C GLY A 8 -16.29 -1.42 8.86
N GLN A 9 -17.55 -1.31 8.45
CA GLN A 9 -18.54 -0.41 9.06
C GLN A 9 -19.18 -0.99 10.34
N GLY A 10 -18.45 -1.84 11.05
CA GLY A 10 -18.91 -2.50 12.27
C GLY A 10 -19.08 -1.54 13.47
N PRO A 11 -19.80 -1.96 14.52
CA PRO A 11 -19.89 -1.20 15.77
C PRO A 11 -18.56 -1.30 16.58
N ALA A 12 -18.47 -0.58 17.70
CA ALA A 12 -17.25 -0.49 18.51
C ALA A 12 -16.73 -1.87 18.97
N GLU A 13 -17.60 -2.87 19.10
CA GLU A 13 -17.19 -4.25 19.41
C GLU A 13 -16.33 -4.89 18.30
N CYS A 14 -16.63 -4.60 17.03
CA CYS A 14 -15.80 -5.05 15.90
C CYS A 14 -14.44 -4.35 15.93
N GLU A 15 -14.39 -3.05 16.23
CA GLU A 15 -13.13 -2.31 16.36
C GLU A 15 -12.25 -2.89 17.48
N LEU A 16 -12.85 -3.27 18.62
CA LEU A 16 -12.13 -3.95 19.68
C LEU A 16 -11.61 -5.33 19.23
N ALA A 17 -12.42 -6.08 18.47
CA ALA A 17 -12.01 -7.38 17.93
C ALA A 17 -10.78 -7.27 17.01
N VAL A 18 -10.68 -6.21 16.20
CA VAL A 18 -9.48 -5.94 15.36
C VAL A 18 -8.22 -5.83 16.24
N GLY A 19 -8.29 -5.04 17.30
CA GLY A 19 -7.16 -4.85 18.23
C GLY A 19 -6.80 -6.13 19.00
N LEU A 20 -7.81 -6.94 19.37
CA LEU A 20 -7.61 -8.22 20.04
C LEU A 20 -6.96 -9.25 19.10
N LEU A 21 -7.44 -9.35 17.86
CA LEU A 21 -6.86 -10.24 16.86
C LEU A 21 -5.40 -9.88 16.60
N PHE A 22 -5.09 -8.61 16.38
CA PHE A 22 -3.71 -8.17 16.16
C PHE A 22 -2.78 -8.57 17.31
N LYS A 23 -3.17 -8.32 18.56
CA LYS A 23 -2.39 -8.74 19.75
C LYS A 23 -2.27 -10.26 19.84
N GLN A 24 -3.28 -11.00 19.43
CA GLN A 24 -3.26 -12.45 19.44
C GLN A 24 -2.28 -12.99 18.38
N LEU A 25 -2.25 -12.41 17.17
CA LEU A 25 -1.28 -12.77 16.13
C LEU A 25 0.16 -12.51 16.59
N GLN A 26 0.41 -11.38 17.27
CA GLN A 26 1.73 -11.10 17.86
C GLN A 26 2.16 -12.15 18.90
N ARG A 27 1.19 -12.71 19.66
CA ARG A 27 1.46 -13.79 20.64
C ARG A 27 1.68 -15.15 19.99
N GLU A 28 1.08 -15.37 18.82
CA GLU A 28 1.30 -16.56 18.00
C GLU A 28 2.72 -16.59 17.37
N ARG A 29 3.60 -15.66 17.78
CA ARG A 29 5.01 -15.49 17.35
C ARG A 29 5.19 -15.15 15.89
N MET A 30 4.17 -14.59 15.25
CA MET A 30 4.34 -14.01 13.93
C MET A 30 5.28 -12.81 14.05
N ASP A 31 6.37 -12.79 13.27
CA ASP A 31 7.17 -11.57 13.11
C ASP A 31 6.33 -10.55 12.33
N ILE A 32 5.72 -9.62 13.08
CA ILE A 32 4.76 -8.64 12.57
C ILE A 32 5.31 -7.24 12.76
N ARG A 33 5.48 -6.52 11.65
CA ARG A 33 5.79 -5.10 11.62
C ARG A 33 4.52 -4.30 11.39
N LEU A 34 4.13 -3.47 12.36
CA LEU A 34 3.02 -2.53 12.19
C LEU A 34 3.39 -1.45 11.17
N ILE A 35 2.54 -1.26 10.15
CA ILE A 35 2.72 -0.22 9.12
C ILE A 35 1.82 0.98 9.43
N GLN A 36 0.53 0.72 9.63
CA GLN A 36 -0.46 1.77 9.89
C GLN A 36 -1.57 1.23 10.80
N SER A 37 -2.13 2.10 11.64
CA SER A 37 -3.34 1.79 12.39
C SER A 37 -4.29 2.99 12.39
N VAL A 38 -5.59 2.70 12.30
CA VAL A 38 -6.67 3.68 12.42
C VAL A 38 -7.40 3.38 13.72
N ARG A 39 -7.32 4.32 14.66
CA ARG A 39 -7.97 4.14 15.98
C ARG A 39 -9.48 4.11 15.83
N GLY A 40 -10.10 3.21 16.60
CA GLY A 40 -11.54 3.16 16.75
C GLY A 40 -12.07 4.19 17.74
N ARG A 41 -13.36 4.10 18.03
CA ARG A 41 -14.10 4.96 18.96
C ARG A 41 -13.67 4.78 20.42
N ASN A 42 -13.25 3.57 20.78
CA ASN A 42 -12.93 3.19 22.15
C ASN A 42 -11.46 2.81 22.31
N ALA A 43 -10.94 2.97 23.53
CA ALA A 43 -9.56 2.61 23.86
C ALA A 43 -9.27 1.13 23.55
N GLY A 44 -8.17 0.88 22.84
CA GLY A 44 -7.76 -0.47 22.43
C GLY A 44 -8.50 -1.04 21.21
N GLY A 45 -9.50 -0.33 20.69
CA GLY A 45 -10.16 -0.65 19.43
C GLY A 45 -9.52 0.06 18.24
N TYR A 46 -9.55 -0.59 17.09
CA TYR A 46 -9.02 -0.10 15.83
C TYR A 46 -10.03 -0.37 14.71
N SER A 47 -10.26 0.61 13.85
CA SER A 47 -11.10 0.43 12.66
C SER A 47 -10.37 -0.37 11.58
N SER A 48 -9.07 -0.13 11.45
CA SER A 48 -8.20 -0.83 10.49
C SER A 48 -6.78 -0.91 11.06
N ILE A 49 -6.14 -2.07 10.91
CA ILE A 49 -4.72 -2.27 11.21
C ILE A 49 -4.07 -2.87 9.95
N LEU A 50 -3.04 -2.21 9.45
CA LEU A 50 -2.19 -2.68 8.37
C LEU A 50 -0.83 -3.07 8.93
N PHE A 51 -0.43 -4.31 8.69
CA PHE A 51 0.87 -4.82 9.12
C PHE A 51 1.54 -5.64 8.02
N GLU A 52 2.83 -5.88 8.19
CA GLU A 52 3.65 -6.66 7.30
C GLU A 52 4.27 -7.83 8.07
N THR A 53 4.36 -8.99 7.42
CA THR A 53 4.98 -10.20 7.98
C THR A 53 5.69 -10.98 6.89
N GLU A 54 6.76 -11.70 7.26
CA GLU A 54 7.48 -12.60 6.36
C GLU A 54 6.83 -14.00 6.28
N GLU A 55 5.92 -14.32 7.22
CA GLU A 55 5.25 -15.61 7.28
C GLU A 55 4.10 -15.73 6.27
N ASP A 56 3.85 -16.95 5.79
CA ASP A 56 2.69 -17.24 4.96
C ASP A 56 1.44 -17.36 5.82
N VAL A 57 0.62 -16.31 5.78
CA VAL A 57 -0.60 -16.17 6.58
C VAL A 57 -1.87 -16.18 5.73
N ARG A 58 -1.81 -16.72 4.51
CA ARG A 58 -2.98 -16.80 3.60
C ARG A 58 -4.16 -17.55 4.21
N GLU A 59 -3.91 -18.48 5.13
CA GLU A 59 -4.96 -19.17 5.88
C GLU A 59 -5.81 -18.23 6.77
N LEU A 60 -5.35 -17.01 7.03
CA LEU A 60 -6.09 -15.99 7.78
C LEU A 60 -7.08 -15.22 6.90
N GLU A 61 -6.94 -15.29 5.57
CA GLU A 61 -7.73 -14.47 4.66
C GLU A 61 -9.22 -14.80 4.74
N GLY A 62 -10.03 -13.76 4.91
CA GLY A 62 -11.48 -13.84 5.05
C GLY A 62 -11.99 -13.38 6.41
N SER A 63 -13.23 -13.76 6.70
CA SER A 63 -13.93 -13.28 7.90
C SER A 63 -13.45 -13.98 9.16
N VAL A 64 -13.24 -13.23 10.24
CA VAL A 64 -12.98 -13.75 11.58
C VAL A 64 -14.15 -13.41 12.49
N LEU A 65 -14.64 -14.41 13.22
CA LEU A 65 -15.75 -14.26 14.15
C LEU A 65 -15.25 -14.19 15.60
N TRP A 66 -15.63 -13.12 16.30
CA TRP A 66 -15.51 -13.03 17.75
C TRP A 66 -16.88 -13.19 18.42
N VAL A 67 -17.01 -14.21 19.26
CA VAL A 67 -18.22 -14.50 20.04
C VAL A 67 -18.03 -13.99 21.47
N CYS A 68 -18.64 -12.85 21.78
CA CYS A 68 -18.60 -12.25 23.11
C CYS A 68 -19.84 -11.38 23.38
N LYS A 69 -20.33 -11.35 24.63
CA LYS A 69 -21.29 -10.32 25.04
C LYS A 69 -20.63 -8.94 24.87
N SER A 70 -21.39 -7.95 24.40
CA SER A 70 -20.82 -6.62 24.17
C SER A 70 -20.21 -6.04 25.47
N PRO A 71 -18.92 -5.63 25.47
CA PRO A 71 -18.34 -4.89 26.58
C PRO A 71 -18.88 -3.46 26.68
N PHE A 72 -19.37 -2.89 25.57
CA PHE A 72 -19.79 -1.50 25.48
C PHE A 72 -21.30 -1.33 25.69
N ARG A 73 -22.09 -2.38 25.43
CA ARG A 73 -23.54 -2.39 25.53
C ARG A 73 -24.03 -3.62 26.32
N PRO A 74 -23.97 -3.59 27.66
CA PRO A 74 -24.24 -4.77 28.49
C PRO A 74 -25.60 -5.42 28.30
N GLU A 75 -26.64 -4.62 28.00
CA GLU A 75 -28.02 -5.10 27.82
C GLU A 75 -28.30 -5.63 26.40
N HIS A 76 -27.36 -5.45 25.47
CA HIS A 76 -27.58 -5.79 24.07
C HIS A 76 -27.43 -7.31 23.83
N LYS A 77 -28.42 -7.91 23.15
CA LYS A 77 -28.50 -9.37 22.96
C LYS A 77 -27.48 -9.95 21.98
N ARG A 78 -26.92 -9.14 21.07
CA ARG A 78 -25.94 -9.58 20.06
C ARG A 78 -24.62 -10.01 20.70
N LYS A 79 -24.08 -11.13 20.23
CA LYS A 79 -22.81 -11.71 20.70
C LYS A 79 -21.80 -11.99 19.59
N ASN A 80 -22.21 -11.91 18.33
CA ASN A 80 -21.37 -12.26 17.17
C ASN A 80 -20.86 -10.98 16.49
N TRP A 81 -19.54 -10.81 16.49
CA TRP A 81 -18.82 -9.68 15.92
C TRP A 81 -17.90 -10.20 14.82
N TYR A 82 -18.11 -9.73 13.59
CA TYR A 82 -17.31 -10.12 12.45
C TYR A 82 -16.29 -9.02 12.14
N ILE A 83 -15.07 -9.42 11.86
CA ILE A 83 -14.01 -8.59 11.30
C ILE A 83 -13.47 -9.29 10.06
N ASP A 84 -12.82 -8.55 9.20
CA ASP A 84 -12.23 -9.05 7.98
C ASP A 84 -10.70 -9.04 8.05
N VAL A 85 -10.08 -10.04 7.44
CA VAL A 85 -8.64 -10.09 7.21
C VAL A 85 -8.41 -10.22 5.72
N SER A 86 -7.80 -9.21 5.12
CA SER A 86 -7.54 -9.15 3.69
C SER A 86 -6.03 -9.10 3.44
N MET A 87 -5.58 -9.85 2.43
CA MET A 87 -4.21 -9.76 1.92
C MET A 87 -4.14 -8.60 0.93
N LEU A 88 -3.21 -7.66 1.14
CA LEU A 88 -3.06 -6.54 0.24
C LEU A 88 -1.89 -6.76 -0.70
N GLU A 89 -2.15 -6.58 -1.99
CA GLU A 89 -1.11 -6.52 -3.01
C GLU A 89 -0.24 -5.28 -2.79
N GLN A 90 1.08 -5.47 -2.92
CA GLN A 90 2.03 -4.37 -2.97
C GLN A 90 2.29 -4.03 -4.43
N LEU A 91 2.04 -2.78 -4.80
CA LEU A 91 2.51 -2.27 -6.07
C LEU A 91 4.01 -2.00 -5.91
N PRO A 92 4.87 -2.58 -6.76
CA PRO A 92 6.29 -2.33 -6.65
C PRO A 92 6.56 -0.83 -6.82
N ASP A 93 7.34 -0.26 -5.91
CA ASP A 93 7.92 1.05 -6.15
C ASP A 93 8.79 0.94 -7.41
N VAL A 94 8.65 1.91 -8.29
CA VAL A 94 9.50 2.07 -9.45
C VAL A 94 10.91 2.31 -8.93
N ALA A 95 11.82 1.39 -9.28
CA ALA A 95 13.20 1.41 -8.82
C ALA A 95 13.83 2.79 -9.02
N GLU A 96 14.45 3.31 -7.96
CA GLU A 96 15.31 4.50 -8.01
C GLU A 96 16.65 4.23 -8.71
N ASP A 97 16.92 2.95 -9.03
CA ASP A 97 18.11 2.52 -9.74
C ASP A 97 18.23 3.26 -11.07
N MET A 98 19.20 4.18 -11.14
CA MET A 98 19.50 5.00 -12.31
C MET A 98 20.18 4.20 -13.43
N GLN A 99 19.58 3.06 -13.80
CA GLN A 99 19.92 2.31 -14.99
C GLN A 99 19.39 3.06 -16.21
N LEU A 100 20.21 4.00 -16.70
CA LEU A 100 19.85 4.96 -17.74
C LEU A 100 20.58 4.66 -19.05
N CYS A 101 19.82 4.58 -20.14
CA CYS A 101 20.36 4.61 -21.50
C CYS A 101 20.23 6.03 -22.07
N PHE A 102 21.35 6.60 -22.54
CA PHE A 102 21.37 7.92 -23.15
C PHE A 102 21.52 7.81 -24.67
N LYS A 103 20.72 8.57 -25.41
CA LYS A 103 20.84 8.75 -26.86
C LYS A 103 20.95 10.24 -27.18
N THR A 104 21.98 10.63 -27.93
CA THR A 104 22.12 11.98 -28.44
C THR A 104 21.51 12.08 -29.83
N PHE A 105 21.00 13.26 -30.17
CA PHE A 105 20.48 13.53 -31.51
C PHE A 105 20.50 15.05 -31.78
N ARG A 106 20.31 15.43 -33.03
CA ARG A 106 20.25 16.84 -33.44
C ARG A 106 18.90 17.44 -33.04
N SER A 107 18.92 18.56 -32.34
CA SER A 107 17.69 19.25 -31.90
C SER A 107 16.90 19.71 -33.13
N GLY A 108 15.61 19.34 -33.20
CA GLY A 108 14.73 19.76 -34.29
C GLY A 108 14.25 21.20 -34.11
N GLY A 109 14.37 22.03 -35.15
CA GLY A 109 13.86 23.40 -35.13
C GLY A 109 14.41 24.28 -36.26
N LYS A 110 13.80 25.45 -36.48
CA LYS A 110 14.28 26.50 -37.40
C LYS A 110 15.54 27.18 -36.83
N GLY A 111 16.64 26.43 -36.72
CA GLY A 111 17.90 26.91 -36.18
C GLY A 111 18.96 27.17 -37.25
N GLY A 112 19.87 28.13 -37.00
CA GLY A 112 21.02 28.41 -37.87
C GLY A 112 22.03 27.25 -37.94
N GLN A 113 23.17 27.45 -38.64
CA GLN A 113 24.17 26.41 -38.91
C GLN A 113 24.56 25.55 -37.69
N HIS A 114 24.61 26.15 -36.49
CA HIS A 114 24.96 25.44 -35.25
C HIS A 114 23.95 24.34 -34.88
N VAL A 115 22.65 24.56 -35.09
CA VAL A 115 21.58 23.58 -34.76
C VAL A 115 21.61 22.39 -35.72
N ASN A 116 21.98 22.63 -36.98
CA ASN A 116 22.05 21.60 -38.01
C ASN A 116 23.32 20.72 -37.93
N LYS A 117 24.37 21.22 -37.26
CA LYS A 117 25.69 20.57 -37.18
C LYS A 117 25.97 19.86 -35.86
N VAL A 118 25.40 20.32 -34.74
CA VAL A 118 25.76 19.84 -33.39
C VAL A 118 24.62 19.03 -32.77
N GLU A 119 24.95 17.84 -32.24
CA GLU A 119 24.02 16.99 -31.50
C GLU A 119 23.82 17.48 -30.07
N THR A 120 22.96 18.47 -29.90
CA THR A 120 22.66 19.03 -28.58
C THR A 120 21.51 18.32 -27.86
N GLY A 121 20.63 17.63 -28.58
CA GLY A 121 19.46 16.95 -28.03
C GLY A 121 19.83 15.67 -27.30
N VAL A 122 19.23 15.44 -26.14
CA VAL A 122 19.47 14.25 -25.31
C VAL A 122 18.14 13.56 -25.02
N ARG A 123 18.09 12.25 -25.27
CA ARG A 123 17.05 11.34 -24.79
C ARG A 123 17.64 10.46 -23.70
N VAL A 124 17.00 10.41 -22.56
CA VAL A 124 17.29 9.47 -21.48
C VAL A 124 16.18 8.43 -21.43
N ILE A 125 16.53 7.17 -21.24
CA ILE A 125 15.59 6.05 -21.10
C ILE A 125 15.91 5.34 -19.79
N HIS A 126 14.93 5.25 -18.90
CA HIS A 126 15.03 4.39 -17.73
C HIS A 126 14.79 2.95 -18.16
N ILE A 127 15.83 2.12 -18.09
CA ILE A 127 15.80 0.74 -18.61
C ILE A 127 14.74 -0.11 -17.91
N PRO A 128 14.60 -0.07 -16.56
CA PRO A 128 13.61 -0.91 -15.86
C PRO A 128 12.16 -0.59 -16.22
N THR A 129 11.83 0.68 -16.50
CA THR A 129 10.44 1.09 -16.78
C THR A 129 10.14 1.32 -18.24
N GLY A 130 11.17 1.44 -19.09
CA GLY A 130 11.04 1.90 -20.47
C GLY A 130 10.66 3.38 -20.63
N ILE A 131 10.53 4.14 -19.54
CA ILE A 131 10.14 5.56 -19.61
C ILE A 131 11.29 6.35 -20.25
N SER A 132 10.96 7.07 -21.32
CA SER A 132 11.92 7.91 -22.03
C SER A 132 11.57 9.39 -21.95
N VAL A 133 12.56 10.22 -21.65
CA VAL A 133 12.43 11.68 -21.58
C VAL A 133 13.42 12.32 -22.55
N VAL A 134 13.00 13.41 -23.17
CA VAL A 134 13.80 14.15 -24.15
C VAL A 134 14.00 15.59 -23.67
N SER A 135 15.20 16.13 -23.88
CA SER A 135 15.51 17.55 -23.66
C SER A 135 16.34 18.13 -24.80
N THR A 136 15.89 19.27 -25.33
CA THR A 136 16.51 20.01 -26.45
C THR A 136 16.54 21.52 -26.19
N GLU A 137 16.29 21.96 -24.95
CA GLU A 137 16.07 23.38 -24.62
C GLU A 137 17.36 24.19 -24.51
N ALA A 138 18.42 23.58 -24.00
CA ALA A 138 19.71 24.21 -23.87
C ALA A 138 20.53 24.10 -25.16
N ARG A 139 21.41 25.08 -25.37
CA ARG A 139 22.39 25.04 -26.48
C ARG A 139 23.52 24.03 -26.25
N SER A 140 23.67 23.49 -25.04
CA SER A 140 24.70 22.50 -24.71
C SER A 140 24.11 21.14 -24.35
N GLN A 141 24.76 20.08 -24.85
CA GLN A 141 24.39 18.69 -24.59
C GLN A 141 24.40 18.36 -23.09
N HIS A 142 25.40 18.85 -22.35
CA HIS A 142 25.52 18.59 -20.91
C HIS A 142 24.32 19.14 -20.11
N MET A 143 23.88 20.36 -20.44
CA MET A 143 22.71 20.96 -19.80
C MET A 143 21.43 20.21 -20.16
N ASN A 144 21.26 19.81 -21.42
CA ASN A 144 20.13 18.97 -21.84
C ASN A 144 20.13 17.61 -21.15
N LYS A 145 21.30 16.99 -20.93
CA LYS A 145 21.41 15.76 -20.15
C LYS A 145 20.92 15.95 -18.71
N LYS A 146 21.36 17.03 -18.03
CA LYS A 146 20.93 17.33 -16.66
C LYS A 146 19.41 17.59 -16.58
N LEU A 147 18.87 18.39 -17.51
CA LEU A 147 17.44 18.65 -17.61
C LEU A 147 16.62 17.36 -17.85
N ALA A 148 17.08 16.49 -18.74
CA ALA A 148 16.42 15.23 -19.04
C ALA A 148 16.40 14.28 -17.82
N ILE A 149 17.51 14.21 -17.06
CA ILE A 149 17.59 13.41 -15.84
C ILE A 149 16.63 13.97 -14.78
N ASN A 150 16.64 15.28 -14.52
CA ASN A 150 15.75 15.88 -13.53
C ASN A 150 14.28 15.58 -13.83
N ARG A 151 13.86 15.77 -15.09
CA ARG A 151 12.49 15.45 -15.52
C ARG A 151 12.15 13.97 -15.37
N LEU A 152 13.11 13.09 -15.67
CA LEU A 152 12.92 11.66 -15.48
C LEU A 152 12.70 11.34 -13.99
N CYS A 153 13.51 11.91 -13.09
CA CYS A 153 13.32 11.74 -11.66
C CYS A 153 11.96 12.24 -11.19
N ASP A 154 11.50 13.40 -11.69
CA ASP A 154 10.18 13.95 -11.37
C ASP A 154 9.06 12.98 -11.78
N ILE A 155 9.12 12.44 -13.00
CA ILE A 155 8.15 11.46 -13.51
C ILE A 155 8.17 10.15 -12.70
N LEU A 156 9.35 9.64 -12.34
CA LEU A 156 9.46 8.42 -11.54
C LEU A 156 8.90 8.62 -10.13
N SER A 157 9.16 9.78 -9.52
CA SER A 157 8.63 10.16 -8.22
C SER A 157 7.10 10.29 -8.23
N GLU A 158 6.55 10.95 -9.25
CA GLU A 158 5.10 11.07 -9.45
C GLU A 158 4.45 9.69 -9.60
N LYS A 159 5.05 8.79 -10.39
CA LYS A 159 4.55 7.42 -10.56
C LYS A 159 4.58 6.61 -9.25
N ASN A 160 5.61 6.78 -8.42
CA ASN A 160 5.66 6.16 -7.09
C ASN A 160 4.58 6.70 -6.17
N LEU A 161 4.31 8.01 -6.22
CA LEU A 161 3.22 8.62 -5.48
C LEU A 161 1.86 8.07 -5.93
N GLU A 162 1.61 7.96 -7.23
CA GLU A 162 0.40 7.35 -7.79
C GLU A 162 0.23 5.89 -7.35
N ASN A 163 1.30 5.09 -7.40
CA ASN A 163 1.25 3.70 -6.94
C ASN A 163 0.84 3.64 -5.46
N ARG A 164 1.45 4.45 -4.59
CA ARG A 164 1.10 4.52 -3.17
C ARG A 164 -0.32 5.01 -2.93
N GLN A 165 -0.85 5.89 -3.78
CA GLN A 165 -2.26 6.31 -3.71
C GLN A 165 -3.20 5.17 -4.07
N LYS A 166 -2.90 4.42 -5.14
CA LYS A 166 -3.67 3.23 -5.54
C LYS A 166 -3.66 2.16 -4.46
N GLU A 167 -2.53 1.90 -3.81
CA GLU A 167 -2.45 0.96 -2.68
C GLU A 167 -3.40 1.36 -1.54
N LYS A 168 -3.46 2.66 -1.20
CA LYS A 168 -4.38 3.17 -0.18
C LYS A 168 -5.84 3.04 -0.60
N GLU A 169 -6.14 3.28 -1.87
CA GLU A 169 -7.49 3.13 -2.41
C GLU A 169 -7.94 1.67 -2.36
N LEU A 170 -7.09 0.73 -2.78
CA LEU A 170 -7.35 -0.71 -2.68
C LEU A 170 -7.60 -1.14 -1.22
N ALA A 171 -6.76 -0.69 -0.29
CA ALA A 171 -6.94 -0.96 1.15
C ALA A 171 -8.27 -0.38 1.70
N TRP A 172 -8.72 0.76 1.17
CA TRP A 172 -10.00 1.37 1.55
C TRP A 172 -11.20 0.62 0.97
N LEU A 173 -11.09 0.13 -0.27
CA LEU A 173 -12.12 -0.70 -0.90
C LEU A 173 -12.29 -2.02 -0.15
N GLU A 174 -11.20 -2.71 0.20
CA GLU A 174 -11.26 -3.95 0.99
C GLU A 174 -11.81 -3.69 2.40
N HIS A 175 -11.45 -2.57 3.03
CA HIS A 175 -12.07 -2.18 4.31
C HIS A 175 -13.60 -2.11 4.22
N THR A 176 -14.14 -1.67 3.08
CA THR A 176 -15.58 -1.49 2.86
C THR A 176 -16.29 -2.80 2.48
N ARG A 177 -15.59 -3.77 1.89
CA ARG A 177 -16.18 -4.98 1.30
C ARG A 177 -16.69 -6.02 2.32
N LEU A 178 -16.30 -5.95 3.59
CA LEU A 178 -16.54 -6.96 4.65
C LEU A 178 -17.80 -7.83 4.43
N GLU A 179 -17.56 -9.07 4.01
CA GLU A 179 -18.59 -10.10 3.94
C GLU A 179 -18.86 -10.70 5.33
N ARG A 180 -20.11 -11.03 5.63
CA ARG A 180 -20.51 -11.57 6.94
C ARG A 180 -20.92 -13.02 6.78
N GLY A 181 -20.08 -13.94 7.22
CA GLY A 181 -20.37 -15.38 7.17
C GLY A 181 -19.09 -16.20 7.05
N ASN A 182 -19.23 -17.52 7.05
CA ASN A 182 -18.16 -18.49 6.81
C ASN A 182 -16.80 -18.13 7.45
N PRO A 183 -16.74 -17.98 8.79
CA PRO A 183 -15.54 -17.46 9.43
C PRO A 183 -14.39 -18.47 9.36
N VAL A 184 -13.21 -18.02 8.90
CA VAL A 184 -11.99 -18.84 8.85
C VAL A 184 -11.41 -19.11 10.24
N ARG A 185 -11.62 -18.19 11.18
CA ARG A 185 -11.27 -18.37 12.59
C ARG A 185 -12.39 -17.88 13.51
N ILE A 186 -12.57 -18.59 14.61
CA ILE A 186 -13.55 -18.26 15.65
C ILE A 186 -12.82 -18.07 16.98
N TYR A 187 -13.13 -16.97 17.65
CA TYR A 187 -12.59 -16.61 18.96
C TYR A 187 -13.72 -16.40 19.96
N GLU A 188 -13.54 -16.80 21.20
CA GLU A 188 -14.59 -16.73 22.23
C GLU A 188 -14.14 -15.98 23.50
N GLY A 189 -15.09 -15.23 24.06
CA GLY A 189 -14.93 -14.54 25.35
C GLY A 189 -14.00 -13.32 25.30
N MET A 190 -13.92 -12.61 26.43
CA MET A 190 -13.05 -11.42 26.57
C MET A 190 -11.56 -11.74 26.54
N LYS A 191 -11.20 -13.00 26.87
CA LYS A 191 -9.82 -13.47 26.78
C LYS A 191 -9.38 -13.75 25.33
N PHE A 192 -10.30 -13.66 24.36
CA PHE A 192 -10.06 -13.86 22.93
C PHE A 192 -9.38 -15.21 22.64
N ILE A 193 -9.96 -16.29 23.17
CA ILE A 193 -9.39 -17.63 23.05
C ILE A 193 -9.84 -18.24 21.72
N ARG A 194 -8.89 -18.72 20.91
CA ARG A 194 -9.19 -19.41 19.64
C ARG A 194 -9.97 -20.69 19.92
N ARG A 195 -11.12 -20.85 19.27
CA ARG A 195 -11.85 -22.11 19.25
C ARG A 195 -11.12 -23.07 18.31
N LYS A 196 -10.87 -24.30 18.78
CA LYS A 196 -10.30 -25.38 17.98
C LYS A 196 -11.32 -25.91 16.97
#